data_AF-A0A7L1K2X0-F1
#
_entry.id   AF-A0A7L1K2X0-F1
#
_cell.length_a   1.000
_cell.length_b   1.000
_cell.length_c   1.000
_cell.angle_alpha   90.00
_cell.angle_beta   90.00
_cell.angle_gamma   90.00
#
_symmetry.space_group_name_H-M   'P 1'
#
loop_
_entity.id
_entity.type
_entity.pdbx_description
1 polymer ?
#
loop_
_entity_poly.entity_id
_entity_poly.type
_entity_poly.pdbx_seq_one_letter_code
_entity_poly.pdbx_strand_id
1 'polypeptide(L)'
;RPYRCSSCDKSYKDPATLRQHEKTHWLTRPYPCTICGKKFTQRGTMTRHMRSHLGLKPFACDACGMRFTRQYRLTEHMRIHSGEKPYECQVCGGKFAQQRNLISH
;
A
#
# COMPACT_ATOMS: atom_id res chain seq x y z
N ARG A 1 -7.12 -12.51 -16.63
CA ARG A 1 -6.20 -11.36 -16.82
C ARG A 1 -5.53 -11.53 -18.19
N PRO A 2 -6.17 -11.08 -19.27
CA PRO A 2 -5.76 -11.43 -20.64
C PRO A 2 -4.52 -10.65 -21.12
N TYR A 3 -4.19 -9.54 -20.49
CA TYR A 3 -3.07 -8.69 -20.89
C TYR A 3 -1.78 -9.13 -20.20
N ARG A 4 -0.90 -9.83 -20.91
CA ARG A 4 0.38 -10.33 -20.39
C ARG A 4 1.53 -9.38 -20.70
N CYS A 5 2.43 -9.18 -19.75
CA CYS A 5 3.66 -8.44 -19.98
C CYS A 5 4.62 -9.26 -20.84
N SER A 6 5.28 -8.61 -21.80
CA SER A 6 6.28 -9.25 -22.67
C SER A 6 7.63 -9.43 -21.99
N SER A 7 7.92 -8.65 -20.94
CA SER A 7 9.21 -8.66 -20.23
C SER A 7 9.17 -9.42 -18.90
N CYS A 8 8.02 -9.97 -18.49
CA CYS A 8 7.90 -10.85 -17.31
C CYS A 8 6.57 -11.62 -17.30
N ASP A 9 6.44 -12.60 -16.41
CA ASP A 9 5.23 -13.45 -16.29
C ASP A 9 4.01 -12.79 -15.63
N LYS A 10 3.96 -11.46 -15.54
CA LYS A 10 2.82 -10.76 -14.94
C LYS A 10 1.72 -10.52 -15.95
N SER A 11 0.50 -10.88 -15.57
CA SER A 11 -0.72 -10.59 -16.32
C SER A 11 -1.59 -9.56 -15.62
N TYR A 12 -2.39 -8.81 -16.38
CA TYR A 12 -3.21 -7.69 -15.94
C TYR A 12 -4.64 -7.80 -16.48
N LYS A 13 -5.56 -7.08 -15.82
CA LYS A 13 -6.99 -7.14 -16.13
C LYS A 13 -7.38 -6.24 -17.30
N ASP A 14 -6.62 -5.19 -17.56
CA ASP A 14 -6.87 -4.18 -18.58
C ASP A 14 -5.54 -3.68 -19.20
N PRO A 15 -5.57 -3.07 -20.40
CA PRO A 15 -4.36 -2.57 -21.05
C PRO A 15 -3.68 -1.42 -20.30
N ALA A 16 -4.46 -0.58 -19.60
CA ALA A 16 -3.93 0.60 -18.92
C ALA A 16 -3.03 0.20 -17.73
N THR A 17 -3.43 -0.83 -16.99
CA THR A 17 -2.65 -1.41 -15.89
C THR A 17 -1.41 -2.15 -16.40
N LEU A 18 -1.49 -2.87 -17.53
CA LEU A 18 -0.33 -3.43 -18.20
C LEU A 18 0.68 -2.33 -18.59
N ARG A 19 0.24 -1.28 -19.30
CA ARG A 19 1.10 -0.16 -19.71
C ARG A 19 1.76 0.54 -18.52
N GLN A 20 1.03 0.68 -17.42
CA GLN A 20 1.59 1.28 -16.20
C GLN A 20 2.60 0.37 -15.51
N HIS A 21 2.43 -0.95 -15.61
CA HIS A 21 3.43 -1.92 -15.16
C HIS A 21 4.67 -1.89 -16.04
N GLU A 22 4.53 -1.81 -17.36
CA GLU A 22 5.67 -1.83 -18.29
C GLU A 22 6.69 -0.75 -17.95
N LYS A 23 6.25 0.45 -17.54
CA LYS A 23 7.12 1.54 -17.06
C LYS A 23 8.09 1.13 -15.95
N THR A 24 7.78 0.08 -15.19
CA THR A 24 8.64 -0.44 -14.12
C THR A 24 9.88 -1.15 -14.66
N HIS A 25 9.84 -1.71 -15.87
CA HIS A 25 11.00 -2.36 -16.51
C HIS A 25 12.05 -1.34 -16.97
N TRP A 26 11.61 -0.15 -17.39
CA TRP A 26 12.49 0.88 -17.93
C TRP A 26 13.10 1.80 -16.86
N LEU A 27 12.87 1.50 -15.57
CA LEU A 27 13.20 2.35 -14.41
C LEU A 27 12.68 3.80 -14.54
N THR A 28 11.75 4.05 -15.46
CA THR A 28 11.18 5.38 -15.68
C THR A 28 10.31 5.75 -14.48
N ARG A 29 10.83 6.66 -13.66
CA ARG A 29 10.12 7.21 -12.51
C ARG A 29 9.90 8.71 -12.76
N PRO A 30 8.96 9.06 -13.66
CA PRO A 30 8.80 10.43 -14.15
C PRO A 30 8.24 11.39 -13.10
N TYR A 31 7.85 10.90 -11.93
CA TYR A 31 7.27 11.72 -10.86
C TYR A 31 8.26 11.82 -9.69
N PRO A 32 9.22 12.76 -9.72
CA PRO A 32 10.10 13.04 -8.59
C PRO A 32 9.35 13.77 -7.47
N CYS A 33 9.72 13.48 -6.22
CA CYS A 33 9.38 14.31 -5.08
C CYS A 33 10.28 15.56 -5.10
N THR A 34 9.68 16.73 -5.02
CA THR A 34 10.40 18.01 -5.02
C THR A 34 11.15 18.29 -3.71
N ILE A 35 10.79 17.60 -2.63
CA ILE A 35 11.38 17.81 -1.29
C ILE A 35 12.60 16.90 -1.05
N CYS A 36 12.53 15.63 -1.45
CA CYS A 36 13.61 14.66 -1.19
C CYS A 36 14.18 13.99 -2.45
N GLY A 37 13.77 14.41 -3.64
CA GLY A 37 14.25 13.84 -4.92
C GLY A 37 13.78 12.41 -5.22
N LYS A 38 13.09 11.74 -4.29
CA LYS A 38 12.62 10.36 -4.46
C LYS A 38 11.69 10.24 -5.66
N LYS A 39 12.00 9.33 -6.59
CA LYS A 39 11.25 9.16 -7.83
C LYS A 39 10.19 8.06 -7.76
N PHE A 40 9.03 8.32 -8.35
CA PHE A 40 7.88 7.40 -8.41
C PHE A 40 7.45 7.12 -9.85
N THR A 41 6.92 5.92 -10.09
CA THR A 41 6.39 5.48 -11.39
C THR A 41 4.97 5.98 -11.67
N GLN A 42 4.26 6.46 -10.63
CA GLN A 42 2.87 6.90 -10.69
C GLN A 42 2.67 8.22 -9.94
N ARG A 43 1.92 9.15 -10.53
CA ARG A 43 1.60 10.47 -9.95
C ARG A 43 0.86 10.35 -8.61
N GLY A 44 -0.12 9.45 -8.53
CA GLY A 44 -0.89 9.22 -7.29
C GLY A 44 -0.02 8.74 -6.13
N THR A 45 0.97 7.89 -6.41
CA THR A 45 1.92 7.40 -5.40
C THR A 45 2.85 8.51 -4.90
N MET A 46 3.33 9.37 -5.81
CA MET A 46 4.09 10.58 -5.46
C MET A 46 3.24 11.55 -4.62
N THR A 47 2.01 11.84 -5.05
CA THR A 47 1.10 12.76 -4.33
C THR A 47 0.80 12.26 -2.92
N ARG A 48 0.56 10.95 -2.76
CA ARG A 48 0.39 10.33 -1.44
C ARG A 48 1.66 10.39 -0.61
N HIS A 49 2.84 10.26 -1.22
CA HIS A 49 4.11 10.43 -0.52
C HIS A 49 4.29 11.86 -0.03
N MET A 50 3.90 12.89 -0.79
CA MET A 50 4.00 14.29 -0.33
C MET A 50 3.29 14.55 1.00
N ARG A 51 2.23 13.79 1.30
CA ARG A 51 1.54 13.86 2.60
C ARG A 51 2.48 13.59 3.79
N SER A 52 3.54 12.79 3.63
CA SER A 52 4.50 12.55 4.72
C SER A 52 5.38 13.76 4.99
N HIS A 53 5.69 14.57 3.97
CA HIS A 53 6.44 15.80 4.16
C HIS A 53 5.59 16.91 4.77
N LEU A 54 4.32 16.99 4.36
CA LEU A 54 3.38 18.00 4.84
C LEU A 54 2.69 17.62 6.16
N GLY A 55 3.04 16.48 6.77
CA GLY A 55 2.38 15.98 7.97
C GLY A 55 0.88 15.66 7.80
N LEU A 56 0.37 15.57 6.57
CA LEU A 56 -1.05 15.40 6.29
C LEU A 56 -1.51 13.98 6.64
N LYS A 57 -2.45 13.91 7.58
CA LYS A 57 -3.11 12.67 8.03
C LYS A 57 -4.62 12.82 7.88
N PRO A 58 -5.17 12.67 6.67
CA PRO A 58 -6.58 12.99 6.39
C PRO A 58 -7.56 12.01 7.03
N PHE A 59 -7.12 10.80 7.38
CA PHE A 59 -8.00 9.77 7.93
C PHE A 59 -7.89 9.75 9.45
N ALA A 60 -8.99 9.90 10.17
CA ALA A 60 -9.03 9.92 11.63
C ALA A 60 -9.77 8.69 12.17
N CYS A 61 -9.34 8.20 13.33
CA CYS A 61 -10.08 7.22 14.10
C CYS A 61 -11.10 7.94 14.98
N ASP A 62 -12.37 7.64 14.80
CA ASP A 62 -13.44 8.29 15.56
C ASP A 62 -13.46 7.83 17.03
N ALA A 63 -12.90 6.64 17.33
CA ALA A 63 -12.85 6.10 18.68
C ALA A 63 -11.76 6.72 19.57
N CYS A 64 -10.62 7.16 19.01
CA CYS A 64 -9.49 7.67 19.79
C CYS A 64 -8.84 8.94 19.23
N GLY A 65 -9.35 9.51 18.14
CA GLY A 65 -8.83 10.72 17.49
C GLY A 65 -7.51 10.51 16.73
N MET A 66 -6.91 9.31 16.76
CA MET A 66 -5.64 9.04 16.09
C MET A 66 -5.76 9.19 14.57
N ARG A 67 -4.79 9.88 13.96
CA ARG A 67 -4.82 10.18 12.52
C ARG A 67 -3.80 9.39 11.70
N PHE A 68 -4.16 9.06 10.46
CA PHE A 68 -3.41 8.25 9.53
C PHE A 68 -3.28 8.92 8.15
N THR A 69 -2.15 8.68 7.49
CA THR A 69 -1.89 9.17 6.12
C THR A 69 -2.64 8.36 5.05
N ARG A 70 -3.08 7.14 5.38
CA ARG A 70 -3.71 6.17 4.45
C ARG A 70 -4.91 5.48 5.09
N GLN A 71 -5.99 5.28 4.32
CA GLN A 71 -7.22 4.65 4.79
C GLN A 71 -7.00 3.23 5.32
N TYR A 72 -6.28 2.38 4.59
CA TYR A 72 -6.06 0.99 5.04
C TYR A 72 -5.31 0.91 6.39
N ARG A 73 -4.52 1.93 6.74
CA ARG A 73 -3.84 2.00 8.04
C ARG A 73 -4.83 2.33 9.16
N LEU A 74 -5.81 3.18 8.88
CA LEU A 74 -6.93 3.40 9.79
C LEU A 74 -7.74 2.10 9.95
N THR A 75 -8.11 1.43 8.86
CA THR A 75 -8.84 0.15 8.92
C THR A 75 -8.07 -0.91 9.72
N GLU A 76 -6.77 -1.06 9.50
CA GLU A 76 -5.90 -1.96 10.28
C GLU A 76 -5.86 -1.55 11.76
N HIS A 77 -5.80 -0.24 12.06
CA HIS A 77 -5.83 0.27 13.42
C HIS A 77 -7.17 0.00 14.14
N MET A 78 -8.30 0.08 13.43
CA MET A 78 -9.62 -0.19 14.03
C MET A 78 -9.72 -1.60 14.63
N ARG A 79 -8.88 -2.55 14.19
CA ARG A 79 -8.79 -3.89 14.79
C ARG A 79 -8.33 -3.90 16.24
N ILE A 80 -7.64 -2.85 16.69
CA ILE A 80 -7.27 -2.69 18.10
C ILE A 80 -8.53 -2.42 18.94
N HIS A 81 -9.52 -1.72 18.38
CA HIS A 81 -10.79 -1.43 19.05
C HIS A 81 -11.77 -2.60 18.94
N SER A 82 -11.86 -3.25 17.79
CA SER A 82 -12.79 -4.38 17.58
C SER A 82 -12.27 -5.72 18.11
N GLY A 83 -10.96 -5.84 18.35
CA GLY A 83 -10.32 -7.11 18.69
C GLY A 83 -10.20 -8.10 17.53
N GLU A 84 -10.52 -7.70 16.29
CA GLU A 84 -10.48 -8.57 15.12
C GLU A 84 -9.06 -9.07 14.82
N LYS A 85 -8.92 -10.40 14.67
CA LYS A 85 -7.64 -11.05 14.34
C LYS A 85 -7.80 -11.97 13.12
N PRO A 86 -7.83 -11.42 11.90
CA PRO A 86 -8.19 -12.17 10.71
C PRO A 86 -7.06 -13.06 10.17
N TYR A 87 -5.84 -12.95 10.70
CA TYR A 87 -4.71 -13.73 10.23
C TYR A 87 -4.40 -14.85 11.22
N GLU A 88 -4.39 -16.08 10.73
CA GLU A 88 -4.20 -17.27 11.56
C GLU A 88 -3.00 -18.08 11.08
N CYS A 89 -2.12 -18.44 12.02
CA CYS A 89 -1.03 -19.37 11.78
C CYS A 89 -1.59 -20.78 11.60
N GLN A 90 -1.37 -21.36 10.42
CA GLN A 90 -1.89 -22.68 10.09
C GLN A 90 -1.15 -23.83 10.82
N VAL A 91 -0.01 -23.52 11.46
CA VAL A 91 0.77 -24.51 12.21
C VAL A 91 0.32 -24.59 13.68
N CYS A 92 0.16 -23.43 14.34
CA CYS A 92 -0.14 -23.38 15.77
C CYS A 92 -1.53 -22.81 16.13
N GLY A 93 -2.31 -22.36 15.14
CA GLY A 93 -3.62 -21.71 15.35
C GLY A 93 -3.55 -20.29 15.91
N GLY A 94 -2.35 -19.72 16.08
CA GLY A 94 -2.16 -18.38 16.62
C GLY A 94 -2.82 -17.31 15.74
N LYS A 95 -3.62 -16.42 16.35
CA LYS A 95 -4.35 -15.36 15.64
C LYS A 95 -3.73 -13.98 15.83
N PHE A 96 -3.64 -13.22 14.75
CA PHE A 96 -2.99 -11.91 14.67
C PHE A 96 -3.89 -10.86 14.01
N ALA A 97 -3.82 -9.63 14.50
CA ALA A 97 -4.54 -8.49 13.92
C ALA A 97 -3.89 -7.96 12.62
N GLN A 98 -2.61 -8.26 12.40
CA GLN A 98 -1.81 -7.77 11.27
C GLN A 98 -1.04 -8.90 10.60
N GLN A 99 -1.02 -8.92 9.26
CA GLN A 99 -0.37 -9.98 8.49
C GLN A 99 1.13 -10.03 8.75
N ARG A 100 1.78 -8.87 8.91
CA ARG A 100 3.21 -8.79 9.23
C ARG A 100 3.58 -9.49 10.54
N ASN A 101 2.67 -9.51 11.52
CA ASN A 101 2.90 -10.18 12.79
C ASN A 101 2.81 -11.68 12.61
N LEU A 102 1.89 -12.17 11.77
CA LEU A 102 1.84 -13.58 11.38
C LEU A 102 3.11 -14.02 10.62
N ILE A 103 3.59 -13.20 9.69
CA ILE A 103 4.79 -13.54 8.89
C ILE A 103 6.05 -13.61 9.77
N SER A 104 6.13 -12.81 10.84
CA SER A 104 7.27 -12.75 11.74
C SER A 104 7.20 -13.75 12.91
N HIS A 105 6.03 -14.34 13.15
CA HIS A 105 5.77 -15.31 14.19
C HIS A 105 6.25 -16.70 13.77
#